data_AF-A0A9D6LNR1-F1
#
_entry.id   AF-A0A9D6LNR1-F1
#
_cell.length_a   1.000
_cell.length_b   1.000
_cell.length_c   1.000
_cell.angle_alpha   90.00
_cell.angle_beta   90.00
_cell.angle_gamma   90.00
#
_symmetry.space_group_name_H-M   'P 1'
#
loop_
_entity.id
_entity.type
_entity.pdbx_description
1 polymer ?
#
loop_
_entity_poly.entity_id
_entity_poly.type
_entity_poly.pdbx_seq_one_letter_code
_entity_poly.pdbx_strand_id
1 'polypeptide(L)'
;MSLITDFDDTKIDSRYRLVIIAAQRARQLMQGSKSQVTSKFTKETTIALDEVLQGKTDFMTGKEAKVAMKEAMMAREIEDRARARAKAKALLPQEDESEIKKDLSVYLSDRKEEELPIVGPEE
;
A
#
# COMPACT_ATOMS: atom_id res chain seq x y z
N MET A 1 -31.64 27.56 -17.43
CA MET A 1 -30.92 26.41 -16.86
C MET A 1 -29.47 26.55 -17.30
N SER A 2 -28.54 26.82 -16.39
CA SER A 2 -27.10 26.80 -16.70
C SER A 2 -26.70 25.39 -17.10
N LEU A 3 -25.86 25.28 -18.13
CA LEU A 3 -25.44 24.00 -18.69
C LEU A 3 -24.28 23.49 -17.83
N ILE A 4 -24.11 22.17 -17.72
CA ILE A 4 -23.02 21.51 -16.96
C ILE A 4 -21.62 21.95 -17.45
N THR A 5 -21.56 22.63 -18.60
CA THR A 5 -20.34 23.18 -19.20
C THR A 5 -19.97 24.58 -18.72
N ASP A 6 -20.78 25.25 -17.91
CA ASP A 6 -20.41 26.53 -17.32
C ASP A 6 -19.48 26.24 -16.11
N PHE A 7 -18.20 26.03 -16.40
CA PHE A 7 -17.15 25.93 -15.38
C PHE A 7 -16.22 27.13 -15.49
N ASP A 8 -15.57 27.45 -14.37
CA ASP A 8 -14.62 28.55 -14.31
C ASP A 8 -13.30 28.14 -14.97
N ASP A 9 -13.06 28.65 -16.18
CA ASP A 9 -11.85 28.39 -16.99
C ASP A 9 -10.56 28.83 -16.25
N THR A 10 -10.66 29.67 -15.21
CA THR A 10 -9.48 30.07 -14.42
C THR A 10 -8.99 28.96 -13.49
N LYS A 11 -9.88 28.06 -13.07
CA LYS A 11 -9.56 26.95 -12.16
C LYS A 11 -9.28 25.66 -12.92
N ILE A 12 -10.01 25.42 -14.01
CA ILE A 12 -9.87 24.21 -14.82
C ILE A 12 -9.64 24.62 -16.27
N ASP A 13 -8.45 24.29 -16.76
CA ASP A 13 -7.98 24.66 -18.10
C ASP A 13 -8.71 23.96 -19.26
N SER A 14 -9.42 22.86 -18.99
CA SER A 14 -10.07 22.07 -20.04
C SER A 14 -11.24 21.23 -19.54
N ARG A 15 -12.27 21.09 -20.40
CA ARG A 15 -13.37 20.12 -20.24
C ARG A 15 -12.88 18.69 -20.01
N TYR A 16 -11.79 18.29 -20.65
CA TYR A 16 -11.22 16.95 -20.45
C TYR A 16 -10.73 16.78 -19.01
N ARG A 17 -10.08 17.80 -18.45
CA ARG A 17 -9.58 17.76 -17.07
C ARG A 17 -10.74 17.73 -16.08
N LEU A 18 -11.78 18.55 -16.29
CA LEU A 18 -13.01 18.50 -15.49
C LEU A 18 -13.54 17.08 -15.35
N VAL A 19 -13.71 16.38 -16.48
CA VAL A 19 -14.23 15.00 -16.52
C VAL A 19 -13.29 14.02 -15.81
N ILE A 20 -11.97 14.15 -16.00
CA ILE A 20 -10.99 13.27 -15.36
C ILE A 20 -11.01 13.44 -13.83
N ILE A 21 -11.01 14.68 -13.33
CA ILE A 21 -11.04 14.97 -11.89
C ILE A 21 -12.35 14.45 -11.31
N ALA A 22 -13.49 14.74 -11.94
CA ALA A 22 -14.79 14.27 -11.48
C ALA A 22 -14.87 12.73 -11.46
N ALA A 23 -14.31 12.04 -12.46
CA ALA A 23 -14.27 10.58 -12.50
C ALA A 23 -13.39 9.99 -11.39
N GLN A 24 -12.21 10.58 -11.13
CA GLN A 24 -11.34 10.17 -10.03
C GLN A 24 -12.03 10.41 -8.68
N ARG A 25 -12.67 11.55 -8.52
CA ARG A 25 -13.39 11.89 -7.29
C ARG A 25 -14.58 10.98 -7.05
N ALA A 26 -15.35 10.66 -8.10
CA ALA A 26 -16.44 9.69 -8.02
C ALA A 26 -15.94 8.31 -7.52
N ARG A 27 -14.78 7.83 -7.99
CA ARG A 27 -14.18 6.59 -7.49
C ARG A 27 -13.85 6.65 -6.00
N GLN A 28 -13.37 7.79 -5.51
CA GLN A 28 -13.11 7.97 -4.07
C GLN A 28 -14.41 7.92 -3.26
N LEU A 29 -15.47 8.57 -3.73
CA LEU A 29 -16.79 8.53 -3.09
C LEU A 29 -17.34 7.09 -3.05
N MET A 30 -17.20 6.34 -4.15
CA MET A 30 -17.59 4.92 -4.21
C MET A 30 -16.77 4.03 -3.26
N GLN A 31 -15.53 4.41 -2.94
CA GLN A 31 -14.69 3.73 -1.94
C GLN A 31 -15.03 4.14 -0.50
N GLY A 32 -16.06 4.97 -0.29
CA GLY A 32 -16.52 5.41 1.02
C GLY A 32 -15.93 6.75 1.50
N SER A 33 -15.28 7.50 0.62
CA SER A 33 -14.88 8.88 0.95
C SER A 33 -16.10 9.76 1.19
N LYS A 34 -16.02 10.66 2.16
CA LYS A 34 -17.11 11.60 2.47
C LYS A 34 -17.18 12.69 1.40
N SER A 35 -18.40 13.05 1.04
CA SER A 35 -18.68 14.27 0.26
C SER A 35 -18.25 15.49 1.05
N GLN A 36 -17.54 16.42 0.41
CA GLN A 36 -17.15 17.72 0.96
C GLN A 36 -18.24 18.78 0.75
N VAL A 37 -19.28 18.45 -0.03
CA VAL A 37 -20.44 19.30 -0.26
C VAL A 37 -21.76 18.66 0.08
N THR A 38 -22.66 19.51 0.56
CA THR A 38 -24.09 19.25 0.62
C THR A 38 -24.63 19.35 -0.81
N SER A 39 -24.56 18.24 -1.53
CA SER A 39 -25.10 18.17 -2.88
C SER A 39 -26.59 17.81 -2.84
N LYS A 40 -27.35 18.37 -3.78
CA LYS A 40 -28.75 17.99 -4.04
C LYS A 40 -28.86 16.66 -4.79
N PHE A 41 -27.74 16.14 -5.28
CA PHE A 41 -27.69 14.93 -6.08
C PHE A 41 -27.39 13.71 -5.21
N THR A 42 -27.91 12.55 -5.61
CA THR A 42 -27.73 11.29 -4.87
C THR A 42 -26.61 10.42 -5.46
N LYS A 43 -26.33 10.57 -6.76
CA LYS A 43 -25.34 9.76 -7.47
C LYS A 43 -23.94 10.31 -7.27
N GLU A 44 -22.99 9.43 -6.97
CA GLU A 44 -21.60 9.77 -6.66
C GLU A 44 -20.93 10.52 -7.80
N THR A 45 -21.23 10.16 -9.05
CA THR A 45 -20.73 10.86 -10.24
C THR A 45 -21.24 12.29 -10.35
N THR A 46 -22.51 12.53 -10.06
CA THR A 46 -23.10 13.87 -10.11
C THR A 46 -22.67 14.72 -8.92
N ILE A 47 -22.52 14.12 -7.73
CA ILE A 47 -21.94 14.77 -6.56
C ILE A 47 -20.50 15.18 -6.85
N ALA A 48 -19.68 14.27 -7.40
CA ALA A 48 -18.29 14.56 -7.77
C ALA A 48 -18.17 15.74 -8.76
N LEU A 49 -19.04 15.79 -9.78
CA LEU A 49 -19.09 16.93 -10.70
C LEU A 49 -19.42 18.23 -9.96
N ASP A 50 -20.40 18.21 -9.06
CA ASP A 50 -20.80 19.36 -8.24
C ASP A 50 -19.65 19.84 -7.33
N GLU A 51 -18.89 18.92 -6.71
CA GLU A 51 -17.72 19.28 -5.89
C GLU A 51 -16.62 19.96 -6.71
N VAL A 52 -16.37 19.46 -7.91
CA VAL A 52 -15.33 19.99 -8.81
C VAL A 52 -15.75 21.36 -9.35
N LEU A 53 -17.01 21.53 -9.74
CA LEU A 53 -17.54 22.82 -10.20
C LEU A 53 -17.55 23.88 -9.08
N GLN A 54 -17.79 23.47 -7.83
CA GLN A 54 -17.69 24.37 -6.67
C GLN A 54 -16.23 24.62 -6.23
N GLY A 55 -15.24 23.97 -6.87
CA GLY A 55 -13.83 24.13 -6.56
C GLY A 55 -13.43 23.58 -5.18
N LYS A 56 -14.16 22.58 -4.66
CA LYS A 56 -13.87 21.92 -3.38
C LYS A 56 -13.09 20.62 -3.54
N THR A 57 -12.60 20.33 -4.73
CA THR A 57 -11.75 19.17 -5.00
C THR A 57 -10.36 19.64 -5.34
N ASP A 58 -9.39 19.31 -4.48
CA ASP A 58 -7.99 19.61 -4.72
C ASP A 58 -7.41 18.64 -5.75
N PHE A 59 -6.64 19.17 -6.69
CA PHE A 59 -5.92 18.37 -7.68
C PHE A 59 -4.59 19.02 -8.03
N MET A 60 -3.61 18.18 -8.37
CA MET A 60 -2.27 18.62 -8.75
C MET A 60 -2.06 18.38 -10.25
N THR A 61 -1.22 19.18 -10.89
CA THR A 61 -0.97 19.07 -12.34
C THR A 61 0.53 19.12 -12.65
N GLY A 62 0.90 18.76 -13.87
CA GLY A 62 2.27 18.90 -14.36
C GLY A 62 3.31 18.03 -13.64
N LYS A 63 4.43 18.64 -13.26
CA LYS A 63 5.58 17.92 -12.66
C LYS A 63 5.25 17.41 -11.25
N GLU A 64 4.50 18.19 -10.49
CA GLU A 64 4.16 17.85 -9.11
C GLU A 64 3.26 16.61 -9.03
N ALA A 65 2.30 16.49 -9.96
CA ALA A 65 1.47 15.29 -10.07
C ALA A 65 2.28 14.01 -10.36
N LYS A 66 3.34 14.11 -11.19
CA LYS A 66 4.21 12.96 -11.49
C LYS A 66 5.03 12.54 -10.28
N VAL A 67 5.54 13.51 -9.51
CA VAL A 67 6.29 13.24 -8.27
C VAL A 67 5.37 12.55 -7.26
N ALA A 68 4.19 13.12 -7.00
CA ALA A 68 3.22 12.55 -6.08
C ALA A 68 2.78 11.13 -6.48
N MET A 69 2.54 10.88 -7.77
CA MET A 69 2.22 9.53 -8.26
C MET A 69 3.36 8.53 -8.06
N LYS A 70 4.61 8.94 -8.33
CA LYS A 70 5.78 8.08 -8.15
C LYS A 70 6.01 7.75 -6.67
N GLU A 71 5.87 8.75 -5.80
CA GLU A 71 5.98 8.56 -4.35
C GLU A 71 4.87 7.66 -3.80
N ALA A 72 3.63 7.88 -4.21
CA ALA A 72 2.51 7.02 -3.82
C ALA A 72 2.69 5.57 -4.30
N MET A 73 3.20 5.38 -5.53
CA MET A 73 3.49 4.05 -6.07
C MET A 73 4.60 3.36 -5.28
N MET A 74 5.70 4.05 -4.99
CA MET A 74 6.79 3.49 -4.20
C MET A 74 6.36 3.18 -2.76
N ALA A 75 5.55 4.03 -2.13
CA ALA A 75 5.01 3.78 -0.79
C ALA A 75 4.15 2.51 -0.76
N ARG A 76 3.28 2.33 -1.76
CA ARG A 76 2.44 1.13 -1.88
C ARG A 76 3.27 -0.13 -2.10
N GLU A 77 4.31 -0.06 -2.94
CA GLU A 77 5.20 -1.21 -3.17
C GLU A 77 5.97 -1.61 -1.90
N ILE A 78 6.43 -0.63 -1.12
CA ILE A 78 7.06 -0.88 0.18
C ILE A 78 6.08 -1.54 1.15
N GLU A 79 4.82 -1.06 1.22
CA GLU A 79 3.78 -1.65 2.06
C GLU A 79 3.46 -3.09 1.64
N ASP A 80 3.27 -3.32 0.34
CA ASP A 80 2.95 -4.64 -0.21
C ASP A 80 4.11 -5.62 0.05
N ARG A 81 5.36 -5.18 -0.09
CA ARG A 81 6.54 -5.98 0.25
C ARG A 81 6.63 -6.28 1.74
N ALA A 82 6.34 -5.32 2.61
CA ALA A 82 6.30 -5.52 4.05
C ALA A 82 5.20 -6.51 4.44
N ARG A 83 4.00 -6.39 3.86
CA ARG A 83 2.88 -7.30 4.04
C ARG A 83 3.21 -8.70 3.57
N ALA A 84 3.85 -8.85 2.41
CA ALA A 84 4.30 -10.15 1.89
C ALA A 84 5.33 -10.80 2.82
N ARG A 85 6.31 -10.04 3.33
CA ARG A 85 7.29 -10.53 4.31
C ARG A 85 6.64 -10.95 5.63
N ALA A 86 5.69 -10.17 6.14
CA ALA A 86 4.94 -10.50 7.34
C ALA A 86 4.12 -11.77 7.16
N LYS A 87 3.42 -11.90 6.02
CA LYS A 87 2.67 -13.12 5.68
C LYS A 87 3.59 -14.34 5.55
N ALA A 88 4.75 -14.21 4.91
CA ALA A 88 5.73 -15.29 4.80
C ALA A 88 6.23 -15.72 6.19
N LYS A 89 6.58 -14.76 7.06
CA LYS A 89 6.99 -15.03 8.45
C LYS A 89 5.90 -15.73 9.27
N ALA A 90 4.63 -15.41 9.03
CA ALA A 90 3.50 -16.04 9.71
C ALA A 90 3.16 -17.44 9.18
N LEU A 91 3.50 -17.74 7.92
CA LEU A 91 3.25 -19.05 7.29
C LEU A 91 4.39 -20.05 7.56
N LEU A 92 5.57 -19.59 7.98
CA LEU A 92 6.62 -20.46 8.51
C LEU A 92 6.11 -21.08 9.83
N PRO A 93 6.00 -22.42 9.92
CA PRO A 93 5.59 -23.08 11.16
C PRO A 93 6.58 -22.76 12.28
N GLN A 94 6.06 -22.43 13.47
CA GLN A 94 6.88 -22.08 14.64
C GLN A 94 7.65 -23.27 15.24
N GLU A 95 7.39 -24.50 14.78
CA GLU A 95 7.93 -25.73 15.37
C GLU A 95 9.45 -25.84 15.25
N ASP A 96 10.06 -25.16 14.28
CA ASP A 96 11.42 -25.52 13.90
C ASP A 96 12.53 -24.70 14.59
N GLU A 97 12.27 -23.55 15.23
CA GLU A 97 13.42 -22.77 15.77
C GLU A 97 13.97 -23.34 17.08
N SER A 98 13.10 -23.84 17.96
CA SER A 98 13.50 -24.48 19.22
C SER A 98 13.89 -25.94 19.02
N GLU A 99 13.22 -26.65 18.12
CA GLU A 99 13.52 -28.06 17.83
C GLU A 99 14.82 -28.20 17.04
N ILE A 100 15.05 -27.37 16.01
CA ILE A 100 16.34 -27.35 15.30
C ILE A 100 17.49 -26.98 16.24
N LYS A 101 17.30 -26.02 17.17
CA LYS A 101 18.35 -25.67 18.15
C LYS A 101 18.63 -26.83 19.12
N LYS A 102 17.59 -27.55 19.56
CA LYS A 102 17.73 -28.69 20.46
C LYS A 102 18.42 -29.85 19.76
N ASP A 103 17.99 -30.20 18.55
CA ASP A 103 18.59 -31.27 17.75
C ASP A 103 20.04 -30.94 17.40
N LEU A 104 20.33 -29.70 16.98
CA LEU A 104 21.71 -29.26 16.71
C LEU A 104 22.61 -29.37 17.95
N SER A 105 22.08 -29.06 19.14
CA SER A 105 22.82 -29.20 20.40
C SER A 105 23.13 -30.65 20.73
N VAL A 106 22.23 -31.59 20.41
CA VAL A 106 22.46 -33.04 20.59
C VAL A 106 23.60 -33.48 19.68
N TYR A 107 23.54 -33.16 18.39
CA TYR A 107 24.59 -33.51 17.42
C TYR A 107 25.97 -32.90 17.76
N LEU A 108 26.01 -31.66 18.26
CA LEU A 108 27.26 -31.03 18.70
C LEU A 108 27.84 -31.66 19.96
N SER A 109 26.98 -32.22 20.82
CA SER A 109 27.42 -32.92 22.04
C SER A 109 27.97 -34.31 21.69
N ASP A 110 27.29 -35.06 20.83
CA ASP A 110 27.71 -36.39 20.39
C ASP A 110 29.03 -36.34 19.61
N ARG A 111 29.24 -35.31 18.78
CA ARG A 111 30.51 -35.10 18.05
C ARG A 111 31.70 -34.79 18.96
N LYS A 112 31.46 -34.29 20.17
CA LYS A 112 32.51 -34.01 21.16
C LYS A 112 32.95 -35.27 21.92
N GLU A 113 32.12 -36.31 21.92
CA GLU A 113 32.43 -37.62 22.51
C GLU A 113 33.15 -38.56 21.51
N GLU A 114 33.08 -38.28 20.21
CA GLU A 114 33.76 -39.07 19.15
C GLU A 114 35.22 -38.65 18.86
N GLU A 115 35.81 -37.71 19.61
CA GLU A 115 37.29 -37.54 19.60
C GLU A 115 37.95 -38.71 20.36
N LEU A 116 38.33 -39.71 19.55
CA LEU A 116 38.98 -41.01 19.83
C LEU A 116 40.22 -41.00 20.78
N PRO A 117 40.63 -42.20 21.28
CA PRO A 117 41.23 -42.42 22.59
C PRO A 117 42.74 -42.19 22.61
N ILE A 118 43.23 -41.64 23.72
CA ILE A 118 44.66 -41.59 24.03
C ILE A 118 45.05 -42.97 24.59
N VAL A 119 45.61 -43.83 23.73
CA VAL A 119 46.35 -45.02 24.15
C VAL A 119 47.56 -44.56 24.96
N GLY A 120 47.54 -44.78 26.28
CA GLY A 120 48.70 -44.66 27.15
C GLY A 120 49.43 -46.01 27.28
N PRO A 121 50.77 -46.05 27.35
CA PRO A 121 51.53 -47.29 27.27
C PRO A 121 51.43 -48.13 28.55
N GLU A 122 51.43 -49.46 28.36
CA GLU A 122 51.42 -50.52 29.37
C GLU A 122 52.72 -50.56 30.20
N GLU A 123 52.61 -50.90 31.49
CA GLU A 123 53.73 -51.30 32.38
C GLU A 123 54.07 -52.78 32.23
#